data_AF-A0A8C6EYG8-F1
#
_entry.id   AF-A0A8C6EYG8-F1
#
_cell.length_a   1.000
_cell.length_b   1.000
_cell.length_c   1.000
_cell.angle_alpha   90.00
_cell.angle_beta   90.00
_cell.angle_gamma   90.00
#
_symmetry.space_group_name_H-M   'P 1'
#
loop_
_entity.id
_entity.type
_entity.pdbx_description
1 polymer ?
#
loop_
_entity_poly.entity_id
_entity_poly.type
_entity_poly.pdbx_seq_one_letter_code
_entity_poly.pdbx_strand_id
1 'polypeptide(L)' 'MLREDAVLEYLKIAQDLEMYGVNYFSIKNKKGSELWLGVDALGLNIYEQNDRYTLDFS' A
#
# COMPACT_ATOMS: atom_id res chain seq x y z
N MET A 1 -26.26 16.84 -5.79
CA MET A 1 -25.21 15.80 -5.90
C MET A 1 -25.80 14.56 -5.25
N LEU A 2 -26.05 13.51 -6.03
CA LEU A 2 -26.62 12.27 -5.49
C LEU A 2 -25.57 11.61 -4.59
N ARG A 3 -26.01 10.88 -3.57
CA ARG A 3 -25.13 10.21 -2.62
C ARG A 3 -24.16 9.25 -3.32
N GLU A 4 -24.60 8.65 -4.42
CA GLU A 4 -23.82 7.74 -5.26
C GLU A 4 -22.67 8.46 -5.97
N ASP A 5 -22.92 9.65 -6.53
CA ASP A 5 -21.88 10.48 -7.16
C ASP A 5 -20.80 10.88 -6.14
N ALA A 6 -21.23 11.26 -4.93
CA ALA A 6 -20.31 11.64 -3.86
C ALA A 6 -19.45 10.45 -3.38
N VAL A 7 -20.01 9.25 -3.32
CA VAL A 7 -19.25 8.02 -3.00
C VAL A 7 -18.27 7.67 -4.12
N LEU A 8 -18.67 7.83 -5.38
CA LEU A 8 -17.82 7.56 -6.53
C LEU A 8 -16.61 8.52 -6.56
N GLU A 9 -16.84 9.82 -6.37
CA GLU A 9 -15.76 10.81 -6.31
C GLU A 9 -14.83 10.58 -5.12
N TYR A 10 -15.36 10.16 -3.96
CA TYR A 10 -14.52 9.80 -2.81
C TYR A 10 -13.61 8.60 -3.11
N LEU A 11 -14.15 7.54 -3.73
CA LEU A 11 -13.36 6.36 -4.11
C LEU A 11 -12.32 6.67 -5.19
N LYS A 12 -12.63 7.57 -6.13
CA LYS A 12 -11.67 8.05 -7.14
C LYS A 12 -10.47 8.78 -6.54
N ILE A 13 -10.65 9.48 -5.42
CA ILE A 13 -9.54 10.12 -4.72
C ILE A 13 -8.78 9.10 -3.87
N ALA A 14 -9.50 8.18 -3.21
CA ALA A 14 -8.90 7.18 -2.33
C ALA A 14 -8.02 6.17 -3.08
N GLN A 15 -8.35 5.84 -4.34
CA GLN A 15 -7.56 4.89 -5.14
C GLN A 15 -6.15 5.39 -5.46
N ASP A 16 -5.92 6.70 -5.44
CA ASP A 16 -4.61 7.31 -5.73
C ASP A 16 -3.68 7.29 -4.51
N LEU A 17 -4.17 6.85 -3.34
CA LEU A 17 -3.34 6.69 -2.16
C LEU A 17 -2.41 5.47 -2.33
N GLU A 18 -1.13 5.67 -2.04
CA GLU A 18 -0.08 4.65 -2.14
C GLU A 18 -0.33 3.37 -1.31
N MET A 19 -1.22 3.45 -0.31
CA MET A 19 -1.58 2.33 0.56
C MET A 19 -2.93 1.69 0.19
N TYR A 20 -3.65 2.22 -0.80
CA TYR A 20 -4.97 1.73 -1.17
C TYR A 20 -4.87 0.35 -1.82
N GLY A 21 -5.56 -0.63 -1.23
CA GLY A 21 -5.58 -1.99 -1.74
C GLY A 21 -4.32 -2.81 -1.44
N VAL A 22 -3.39 -2.30 -0.64
CA VAL A 22 -2.18 -3.02 -0.24
C VAL A 22 -2.39 -3.72 1.11
N ASN A 23 -2.20 -5.03 1.13
CA ASN A 23 -2.17 -5.82 2.37
C ASN A 23 -0.73 -5.97 2.85
N TYR A 24 -0.46 -5.56 4.09
CA TYR A 24 0.89 -5.58 4.66
C TYR A 24 1.11 -6.77 5.59
N PHE A 25 2.18 -7.51 5.36
CA PHE A 25 2.64 -8.62 6.21
C PHE A 25 4.06 -8.38 6.69
N SER A 26 4.35 -8.71 7.95
CA SER A 26 5.72 -8.66 8.46
C SER A 26 6.47 -9.93 8.04
N ILE A 27 7.62 -9.76 7.40
CA ILE A 27 8.49 -10.86 6.93
C ILE A 27 9.92 -10.68 7.43
N LYS A 28 10.70 -11.77 7.39
CA LYS A 28 12.15 -11.75 7.68
C LYS A 28 12.93 -12.29 6.51
N ASN A 29 13.99 -11.59 6.10
CA ASN A 29 14.91 -12.09 5.08
C ASN A 29 15.90 -13.12 5.67
N LYS A 30 16.71 -13.76 4.81
CA LYS A 30 17.74 -14.72 5.26
C LYS A 30 18.81 -14.13 6.17
N LYS A 31 19.00 -12.81 6.14
CA LYS A 31 19.93 -12.08 7.02
C LYS A 31 19.31 -11.73 8.38
N GLY A 32 18.02 -12.04 8.59
CA GLY A 32 17.28 -11.74 9.81
C GLY A 32 16.69 -10.33 9.87
N SER A 33 16.81 -9.52 8.82
CA SER A 33 16.22 -8.19 8.78
C SER A 33 14.70 -8.29 8.69
N GLU A 34 14.01 -7.47 9.49
CA GLU A 34 12.56 -7.33 9.47
C GLU A 34 12.15 -6.38 8.35
N LEU A 35 11.17 -6.80 7.53
CA LEU A 35 10.67 -6.08 6.37
C LEU A 35 9.14 -6.20 6.30
N TRP A 36 8.50 -5.37 5.48
CA TRP A 36 7.09 -5.50 5.12
C TRP A 36 6.96 -6.08 3.72
N LEU A 37 6.03 -7.01 3.54
CA LEU A 37 5.54 -7.46 2.24
C LEU A 37 4.19 -6.82 1.99
N GLY A 38 4.09 -5.94 1.00
CA GLY A 38 2.83 -5.45 0.47
C GLY A 38 2.34 -6.37 -0.64
N VAL A 39 1.08 -6.77 -0.55
CA VAL A 39 0.39 -7.56 -1.58
C VAL A 39 -0.78 -6.74 -2.10
N ASP A 40 -0.75 -6.41 -3.38
CA ASP A 40 -1.81 -5.67 -4.05
C ASP A 40 -2.26 -6.40 -5.34
N ALA A 41 -3.18 -5.78 -6.09
CA ALA A 41 -3.68 -6.35 -7.34
C ALA A 41 -2.66 -6.36 -8.49
N LEU A 42 -1.56 -5.60 -8.37
CA LEU A 42 -0.50 -5.48 -9.37
C LEU A 42 0.65 -6.44 -9.08
N GLY A 43 0.93 -6.76 -7.81
CA GLY A 43 1.97 -7.71 -7.43
C GLY A 43 2.39 -7.66 -5.96
N LEU A 44 3.70 -7.85 -5.74
CA LEU A 44 4.34 -7.96 -4.44
C LEU A 44 5.41 -6.87 -4.30
N ASN A 45 5.34 -6.08 -3.22
CA ASN A 45 6.29 -5.03 -2.89
C ASN A 45 6.98 -5.32 -1.54
N ILE A 46 8.25 -4.98 -1.40
CA ILE A 46 8.98 -5.11 -0.13
C ILE A 46 9.35 -3.72 0.37
N TYR A 47 9.03 -3.44 1.64
CA TYR A 47 9.32 -2.17 2.30
C TYR A 47 10.20 -2.39 3.54
N GLU A 48 11.01 -1.40 3.87
CA GLU A 48 11.74 -1.40 5.14
C GLU A 48 10.79 -1.22 6.33
N GLN A 49 11.11 -1.82 7.47
CA GLN A 49 10.19 -1.84 8.61
C GLN A 49 9.88 -0.45 9.18
N ASN A 50 10.84 0.47 9.05
CA ASN A 50 10.73 1.85 9.53
C ASN A 50 10.06 2.78 8.51
N ASP A 51 9.76 2.31 7.30
CA ASP A 51 9.40 3.17 6.18
C ASP A 51 8.07 2.77 5.55
N ARG A 52 7.01 2.72 6.38
CA ARG A 52 5.65 2.46 5.88
C ARG A 52 5.05 3.61 5.07
N TYR A 53 5.70 4.78 5.03
CA TYR A 53 5.17 6.00 4.43
C TYR A 53 5.97 6.51 3.22
N THR A 54 7.06 5.85 2.84
CA THR A 54 7.95 6.36 1.79
C THR A 54 8.19 5.26 0.77
N LEU A 55 7.41 5.27 -0.31
CA LEU A 55 7.78 4.60 -1.54
C LEU A 55 8.98 5.35 -2.14
N ASP A 56 10.19 4.87 -1.87
CA ASP A 56 11.37 5.37 -2.56
C ASP A 56 11.38 4.79 -3.98
N PHE A 57 11.00 5.60 -4.96
CA PHE A 57 11.12 5.29 -6.38
C PHE A 57 12.58 5.51 -6.81
N SER A 58 13.45 4.53 -6.52
CA SER A 58 14.82 4.47 -7.06
C SER A 58 14.91 3.57 -8.29
#